data_AF-A0A8H9GWH4-F1
#
_entry.id   AF-A0A8H9GWH4-F1
#
_cell.length_a   1.000
_cell.length_b   1.000
_cell.length_c   1.000
_cell.angle_alpha   90.00
_cell.angle_beta   90.00
_cell.angle_gamma   90.00
#
_symmetry.space_group_name_H-M   'P 1'
#
loop_
_entity.id
_entity.type
_entity.pdbx_description
1 polymer ?
#
loop_
_entity_poly.entity_id
_entity_poly.type
_entity_poly.pdbx_seq_one_letter_code
_entity_poly.pdbx_strand_id
1 'polypeptide(L)'
;MLLWINGPFGGGKTQAAHEIQRRLPGSVICDPEHVGFGLHRMMPPLLRGDFQDLPAWRQGVYEVLDLAAAGSGSAAMTSGTSRY
;
A
#
# COMPACT_ATOMS: atom_id res chain seq x y z
N MET A 1 -1.68 -8.36 12.61
CA MET A 1 -2.72 -7.30 12.65
C MET A 1 -2.55 -6.42 11.41
N LEU A 2 -3.62 -5.99 10.76
CA LEU A 2 -3.57 -5.11 9.58
C LEU A 2 -4.31 -3.80 9.89
N LEU A 3 -3.65 -2.67 9.65
CA LEU A 3 -4.24 -1.33 9.77
C LEU A 3 -4.30 -0.68 8.39
N TRP A 4 -5.52 -0.47 7.90
CA TRP A 4 -5.77 0.14 6.59
C TRP A 4 -6.20 1.60 6.75
N ILE A 5 -5.40 2.53 6.22
CA ILE A 5 -5.63 3.97 6.31
C ILE A 5 -6.19 4.45 4.96
N ASN A 6 -7.52 4.64 4.91
CA ASN A 6 -8.22 5.21 3.76
C ASN A 6 -8.38 6.73 3.87
N GLY A 7 -8.53 7.40 2.73
CA GLY A 7 -8.76 8.84 2.66
C GLY A 7 -8.49 9.42 1.28
N PRO A 8 -8.91 10.67 1.02
CA PRO A 8 -8.73 11.33 -0.27
C PRO A 8 -7.25 11.59 -0.58
N PHE A 9 -6.95 11.85 -1.86
CA PHE A 9 -5.63 12.33 -2.26
C PHE A 9 -5.28 13.63 -1.52
N GLY A 10 -4.05 13.75 -1.02
CA GLY A 10 -3.63 14.88 -0.19
C GLY A 10 -4.20 14.91 1.24
N GLY A 11 -5.04 13.94 1.64
CA GLY A 11 -5.68 13.89 2.96
C GLY A 11 -4.77 13.50 4.14
N GLY A 12 -3.44 13.54 3.97
CA GLY A 12 -2.49 13.29 5.06
C GLY A 12 -2.30 11.82 5.48
N LYS A 13 -2.76 10.85 4.68
CA LYS A 13 -2.66 9.41 5.02
C LYS A 13 -1.23 8.95 5.32
N THR A 14 -0.28 9.33 4.46
CA THR A 14 1.14 8.99 4.63
C THR A 14 1.69 9.57 5.94
N GLN A 15 1.34 10.81 6.26
CA GLN A 15 1.73 11.44 7.53
C GLN A 15 1.15 10.66 8.72
N ALA A 16 -0.14 10.31 8.67
CA ALA A 16 -0.80 9.54 9.72
C ALA A 16 -0.15 8.16 9.89
N ALA A 17 0.16 7.45 8.81
CA ALA A 17 0.85 6.15 8.86
C ALA A 17 2.20 6.24 9.57
N HIS A 18 3.00 7.27 9.26
CA HIS A 18 4.29 7.49 9.92
C HIS A 18 4.17 7.88 11.39
N GLU A 19 3.16 8.68 11.77
CA GLU A 19 2.90 8.98 13.19
C GLU A 19 2.53 7.72 13.99
N ILE A 20 1.72 6.83 13.40
CA ILE A 20 1.35 5.57 14.04
C ILE A 20 2.58 4.66 14.16
N GLN A 21 3.39 4.56 13.10
CA GLN A 21 4.62 3.76 13.14
C GLN A 21 5.57 4.20 14.25
N ARG A 22 5.74 5.51 14.45
CA ARG A 22 6.56 6.05 15.55
C ARG A 22 6.08 5.62 16.94
N ARG A 23 4.77 5.36 17.09
CA ARG A 23 4.12 5.03 18.37
C ARG A 23 3.87 3.54 18.56
N LEU A 24 4.03 2.75 17.50
CA LEU A 24 3.83 1.31 17.50
C LEU A 24 5.13 0.60 17.08
N PRO A 25 6.07 0.38 18.03
CA PRO A 25 7.34 -0.27 17.74
C PRO A 25 7.15 -1.62 17.04
N GLY A 26 8.01 -1.90 16.07
CA GLY A 26 7.95 -3.12 15.26
C GLY A 26 6.91 -3.09 14.14
N SER A 27 6.05 -2.07 14.04
CA SER A 27 5.12 -1.96 12.91
C SER A 27 5.83 -1.59 11.60
N VAL A 28 5.23 -2.03 10.48
CA VAL A 28 5.75 -1.84 9.13
C VAL A 28 4.74 -1.07 8.28
N ILE A 29 5.24 -0.18 7.43
CA ILE A 29 4.41 0.53 6.44
C ILE A 29 4.60 -0.17 5.08
N CYS A 30 3.50 -0.63 4.51
CA CYS A 30 3.39 -1.21 3.18
C CYS A 30 2.55 -0.27 2.33
N ASP A 31 3.20 0.57 1.52
CA ASP A 31 2.51 1.52 0.65
C ASP A 31 2.18 0.88 -0.73
N PRO A 32 0.89 0.71 -1.08
CA PRO A 32 0.44 0.11 -2.35
C PRO A 32 0.93 0.83 -3.61
N GLU A 33 1.31 2.11 -3.50
CA GLU A 33 1.82 2.87 -4.64
C GLU A 33 3.13 2.28 -5.16
N HIS A 34 3.95 1.64 -4.32
CA HIS A 34 5.19 0.98 -4.76
C HIS A 34 4.94 -0.15 -5.76
N VAL A 35 3.88 -0.96 -5.55
CA VAL A 35 3.48 -1.99 -6.51
C VAL A 35 3.04 -1.34 -7.82
N GLY A 36 2.25 -0.26 -7.74
CA GLY A 36 1.78 0.50 -8.89
C GLY A 36 2.92 1.07 -9.73
N PHE A 37 3.89 1.72 -9.08
CA PHE A 37 5.08 2.27 -9.73
C PHE A 37 5.96 1.17 -10.35
N GLY A 38 6.07 0.01 -9.71
CA GLY A 38 6.75 -1.16 -10.27
C GLY A 38 6.09 -1.61 -11.58
N LEU A 39 4.77 -1.80 -11.57
CA LEU A 39 4.01 -2.18 -12.77
C LEU A 39 4.18 -1.14 -13.89
N HIS A 40 4.04 0.14 -13.58
CA HIS A 40 4.28 1.22 -14.54
C HIS A 40 5.68 1.19 -15.14
N ARG A 41 6.71 0.96 -14.32
CA ARG A 41 8.10 0.91 -14.77
C ARG A 41 8.38 -0.27 -15.70
N MET A 42 7.74 -1.41 -15.47
CA MET A 42 7.93 -2.63 -16.26
C MET A 42 7.09 -2.68 -17.54
N MET A 43 5.98 -1.95 -17.59
CA MET A 43 5.05 -2.00 -18.73
C MET A 43 5.41 -0.98 -19.83
N PRO A 44 5.10 -1.28 -21.11
CA PRO A 44 5.14 -0.30 -22.18
C PRO A 44 4.30 0.94 -21.86
N PRO A 45 4.72 2.17 -22.25
CA PRO A 45 3.99 3.40 -21.96
C PRO A 45 2.50 3.38 -22.35
N LEU A 46 2.17 2.75 -23.48
CA LEU A 46 0.81 2.62 -23.99
C LEU A 46 -0.15 1.85 -23.06
N LEU A 47 0.39 1.08 -22.11
CA LEU A 47 -0.38 0.28 -21.16
C LEU A 47 -0.37 0.88 -19.74
N ARG A 48 0.26 2.04 -19.53
CA ARG A 48 0.37 2.70 -18.21
C ARG A 48 -0.86 3.58 -17.94
N GLY A 49 -2.00 2.93 -17.69
CA GLY A 49 -3.21 3.58 -17.16
C GLY A 49 -3.14 3.77 -15.64
N ASP A 50 -4.27 4.06 -14.99
CA ASP A 50 -4.34 4.00 -13.52
C ASP A 50 -4.01 2.58 -13.07
N PHE A 51 -2.92 2.41 -12.30
CA PHE A 51 -2.53 1.07 -11.86
C PHE A 51 -3.56 0.44 -10.92
N GLN A 52 -4.42 1.25 -10.28
CA GLN A 52 -5.48 0.75 -9.41
C GLN A 52 -6.54 -0.06 -10.17
N ASP A 53 -6.65 0.15 -11.48
CA ASP A 53 -7.56 -0.62 -12.33
C ASP A 53 -6.98 -2.01 -12.69
N LEU A 54 -5.67 -2.19 -12.59
CA LEU A 54 -4.99 -3.43 -12.96
C LEU A 54 -5.25 -4.55 -11.92
N PRO A 55 -5.74 -5.74 -12.35
CA PRO A 55 -5.85 -6.90 -11.45
C PRO A 55 -4.50 -7.30 -10.82
N ALA A 56 -3.41 -7.16 -11.58
CA ALA A 56 -2.06 -7.43 -11.12
C ALA A 56 -1.63 -6.53 -9.96
N TRP A 57 -2.10 -5.27 -9.93
CA TRP A 57 -1.85 -4.38 -8.81
C TRP A 57 -2.59 -4.83 -7.55
N ARG A 58 -3.89 -5.13 -7.67
CA ARG A 58 -4.70 -5.61 -6.54
C ARG A 58 -4.13 -6.89 -5.93
N GLN A 59 -3.76 -7.85 -6.77
CA GLN A 59 -3.13 -9.09 -6.31
C GLN A 59 -1.75 -8.85 -5.70
N GLY A 60 -0.91 -8.03 -6.33
CA GLY A 60 0.41 -7.71 -5.76
C GLY A 60 0.33 -7.03 -4.40
N VAL A 61 -0.63 -6.12 -4.19
CA VAL A 61 -0.87 -5.49 -2.89
C VAL A 61 -1.34 -6.52 -1.86
N TYR A 62 -2.28 -7.40 -2.24
CA TYR A 62 -2.75 -8.47 -1.37
C TYR A 62 -1.59 -9.39 -0.92
N GLU A 63 -0.81 -9.90 -1.86
CA GLU A 63 0.34 -10.79 -1.59
C GLU A 63 1.35 -10.15 -0.64
N VAL A 64 1.70 -8.87 -0.86
CA VAL A 64 2.62 -8.13 0.03
C VAL A 64 2.06 -7.99 1.44
N LEU A 65 0.76 -7.67 1.57
CA LEU A 65 0.11 -7.51 2.86
C LEU A 65 -0.05 -8.85 3.59
N ASP A 66 -0.34 -9.94 2.89
CA ASP A 66 -0.45 -11.28 3.45
C ASP A 66 0.90 -11.76 4.01
N LEU A 67 1.97 -11.60 3.23
CA LEU A 67 3.34 -11.87 3.68
C LEU A 67 3.74 -11.02 4.88
N ALA A 68 3.43 -9.71 4.85
CA ALA A 68 3.74 -8.81 5.96
C ALA A 68 2.97 -9.20 7.23
N ALA A 69 1.71 -9.60 7.10
CA ALA A 69 0.87 -10.04 8.21
C ALA A 69 1.33 -11.39 8.79
N ALA A 70 1.86 -12.29 7.97
CA ALA A 70 2.41 -13.58 8.40
C ALA A 70 3.77 -13.45 9.09
N GLY A 71 4.64 -12.54 8.60
CA GLY A 71 6.00 -12.36 9.12
C GLY A 71 6.12 -11.39 10.29
N SER A 72 5.15 -10.48 10.46
CA SER A 72 5.19 -9.44 11.49
C SER A 72 4.29 -9.83 12.66
N GLY A 73 4.84 -9.98 13.87
CA GLY A 73 4.05 -10.01 15.11
C GLY A 73 3.34 -8.68 15.44
N SER A 74 3.46 -7.70 14.55
CA SER A 74 3.09 -6.28 14.68
C SER A 74 2.30 -5.82 13.44
N ALA A 75 1.69 -4.63 13.52
CA ALA A 75 0.73 -4.18 12.52
C ALA A 75 1.40 -3.84 11.17
N ALA A 76 0.87 -4.39 10.07
CA ALA A 76 1.11 -3.87 8.74
C ALA A 76 0.19 -2.66 8.50
N MET A 77 0.75 -1.54 8.05
CA MET A 77 0.01 -0.30 7.78
C MET A 77 0.07 0.04 6.31
N THR A 78 -1.06 0.39 5.72
CA THR A 78 -1.13 0.78 4.31
C THR A 78 -1.93 2.06 4.17
N SER A 79 -1.39 3.00 3.39
CA SER A 79 -2.12 4.19 2.97
C SER A 79 -2.54 4.00 1.51
N GLY A 80 -3.82 3.75 1.29
CA GLY A 80 -4.38 3.64 -0.05
C GLY A 80 -5.28 4.83 -0.35
N THR A 81 -5.18 5.38 -1.56
CA THR A 81 -6.30 6.14 -2.13
C THR A 81 -7.15 5.15 -2.89
N SER A 82 -7.91 4.29 -2.21
CA SER A 82 -8.76 3.33 -2.90
C SER A 82 -10.00 4.05 -3.44
N ARG A 83 -10.33 3.85 -4.73
CA ARG A 83 -11.69 4.10 -5.23
C ARG A 83 -12.69 3.02 -4.77
N TYR A 84 -12.26 2.02 -4.00
CA TYR A 84 -13.06 0.87 -3.56
C TYR A 84 -12.84 0.50 -2.09
#